data_AF-A0A661JRL3-F1
#
_entry.id   AF-A0A661JRL3-F1
#
_cell.length_a   1.000
_cell.length_b   1.000
_cell.length_c   1.000
_cell.angle_alpha   90.00
_cell.angle_beta   90.00
_cell.angle_gamma   90.00
#
_symmetry.space_group_name_H-M   'P 1'
#
loop_
_entity.id
_entity.type
_entity.pdbx_description
1 polymer ?
#
loop_
_entity_poly.entity_id
_entity_poly.type
_entity_poly.pdbx_seq_one_letter_code
_entity_poly.pdbx_strand_id
1 'polypeptide(L)' 'MTDKKPYRDFNSYLRELFGCRVQKITLDAGLTCPNRDGTVGYGGCIYCNVRGSGTGLGKTLSI' A
#
# COMPACT_ATOMS: atom_id res chain seq x y z
N MET A 1 -30.73 -8.26 -16.86
CA MET A 1 -30.74 -7.91 -15.42
C MET A 1 -29.41 -7.25 -15.11
N THR A 2 -29.38 -5.94 -14.86
CA THR A 2 -28.15 -5.28 -14.42
C THR A 2 -27.85 -5.76 -13.00
N ASP A 3 -26.85 -6.63 -12.87
CA ASP A 3 -26.34 -7.13 -11.59
C ASP A 3 -25.74 -5.96 -10.81
N LYS A 4 -26.61 -5.21 -10.13
CA LYS A 4 -26.22 -4.04 -9.34
C LYS A 4 -25.69 -4.55 -8.02
N LYS A 5 -24.38 -4.42 -7.81
CA LYS A 5 -23.73 -4.81 -6.55
C LYS A 5 -24.41 -4.11 -5.36
N PRO A 6 -24.53 -4.79 -4.20
CA PRO A 6 -25.12 -4.19 -3.00
C PRO A 6 -24.24 -3.11 -2.35
N TYR A 7 -23.04 -2.86 -2.90
CA TYR A 7 -22.12 -1.83 -2.43
C TYR A 7 -21.46 -1.12 -3.62
N ARG A 8 -21.00 0.11 -3.38
CA ARG A 8 -20.17 0.84 -4.34
C ARG A 8 -18.73 0.39 -4.19
N ASP A 9 -18.25 -0.38 -5.17
CA ASP A 9 -16.86 -0.83 -5.16
C ASP A 9 -15.90 0.31 -5.55
N PHE A 10 -14.70 0.26 -5.00
CA PHE A 10 -13.70 1.32 -5.17
C PHE A 10 -13.22 1.46 -6.62
N ASN A 11 -13.22 0.37 -7.41
CA ASN A 11 -12.84 0.44 -8.83
C ASN A 11 -13.85 1.27 -9.62
N SER A 12 -15.14 0.97 -9.47
CA SER A 12 -16.22 1.71 -10.12
C SER A 12 -16.18 3.20 -9.74
N TYR A 13 -15.99 3.52 -8.46
CA TYR A 13 -15.82 4.90 -7.99
C TYR A 13 -14.64 5.63 -8.67
N LEU A 14 -13.47 5.00 -8.72
CA LEU A 14 -12.29 5.60 -9.31
C LEU A 14 -12.43 5.81 -10.82
N ARG A 15 -13.05 4.88 -11.54
CA ARG A 15 -13.28 5.02 -12.99
C ARG A 15 -14.24 6.16 -13.31
N GLU A 16 -15.26 6.36 -12.49
CA GLU A 16 -16.18 7.49 -12.59
C GLU A 16 -15.46 8.82 -12.34
N LEU A 17 -14.60 8.87 -11.32
CA LEU A 17 -13.87 10.09 -10.95
C LEU A 17 -12.80 10.49 -11.96
N PHE A 18 -12.03 9.54 -12.49
CA PHE A 18 -10.86 9.82 -13.34
C PHE A 18 -11.11 9.57 -14.84
N GLY A 19 -12.25 9.00 -15.22
CA GLY A 19 -12.59 8.70 -16.62
C GLY A 19 -11.71 7.62 -17.29
N CYS A 20 -10.82 6.98 -16.54
CA CYS A 20 -9.86 6.00 -17.05
C CYS A 20 -9.65 4.83 -16.07
N ARG A 21 -8.92 3.81 -16.52
CA ARG A 21 -8.53 2.69 -15.65
C ARG A 21 -7.46 3.17 -14.66
N VAL A 22 -7.81 3.18 -13.37
CA VAL A 22 -6.86 3.49 -12.29
C VAL A 22 -6.16 2.23 -11.81
N GLN A 23 -4.85 2.33 -11.52
CA GLN A 23 -4.04 1.25 -10.96
C GLN A 23 -3.49 1.66 -9.60
N LYS A 24 -3.46 0.71 -8.66
CA LYS A 24 -2.80 0.89 -7.37
C LYS A 24 -1.33 0.55 -7.54
N ILE A 25 -0.47 1.53 -7.33
CA ILE A 25 0.98 1.37 -7.36
C ILE A 25 1.46 1.34 -5.92
N THR A 26 2.16 0.27 -5.54
CA THR A 26 2.80 0.21 -4.22
C THR A 26 4.03 1.10 -4.25
N LEU A 27 4.12 2.05 -3.33
CA LEU A 27 5.27 2.93 -3.19
C LEU A 27 6.10 2.50 -1.98
N ASP A 28 7.41 2.42 -2.17
CA ASP A 28 8.38 2.23 -1.11
C ASP A 28 9.18 3.51 -0.96
N ALA A 29 8.72 4.38 -0.05
CA ALA A 29 9.30 5.71 0.14
C ALA A 29 10.60 5.70 0.98
N GLY A 30 11.19 4.53 1.27
CA GLY A 30 12.41 4.42 2.07
C GLY A 30 12.25 4.86 3.53
N LEU A 31 11.00 4.94 4.01
CA LEU A 31 10.68 5.32 5.39
C LEU A 31 11.07 4.21 6.37
N THR A 32 11.48 4.60 7.57
CA THR A 32 11.69 3.69 8.70
C THR A 32 10.41 3.53 9.53
N CYS A 33 10.33 2.44 10.30
CA CYS A 33 9.22 2.17 11.22
C CYS A 33 9.70 2.31 12.67
N PRO A 34 8.98 3.05 13.53
CA PRO A 34 9.37 3.27 14.93
C PRO A 34 9.42 1.99 15.77
N ASN A 35 8.71 0.94 15.34
CA ASN A 35 8.76 -0.38 16.00
C ASN A 35 9.95 -1.25 15.53
N ARG A 36 10.70 -0.79 14.51
CA ARG A 36 11.90 -1.45 13.99
C ARG A 36 13.18 -0.70 14.30
N ASP A 37 13.14 0.63 14.26
CA ASP A 37 14.29 1.46 14.59
C ASP A 37 14.54 1.63 16.10
N GLY A 38 13.62 1.14 16.95
CA GLY A 38 13.76 1.19 18.40
C GLY A 38 13.09 2.37 19.07
N THR A 39 12.48 3.30 18.32
CA THR A 39 11.88 4.52 18.89
C THR A 39 10.67 4.21 19.79
N VAL A 40 9.83 3.26 19.39
CA VAL A 40 8.61 2.85 20.14
C VAL A 40 8.65 1.37 20.53
N GLY A 41 9.43 0.56 19.83
CA GLY A 41 9.60 -0.86 20.12
C GLY A 41 10.66 -1.51 19.24
N TYR A 42 10.86 -2.81 19.41
CA TYR A 42 11.90 -3.58 18.72
C TYR A 42 11.30 -4.75 17.92
N GLY A 43 11.97 -5.14 16.83
CA GLY A 43 11.63 -6.33 16.03
C GLY A 43 10.54 -6.13 14.96
N GLY A 44 9.78 -5.04 15.02
CA GLY A 44 8.66 -4.76 14.12
C GLY A 44 7.37 -5.51 14.47
N CYS A 45 6.28 -5.18 13.79
CA CYS A 45 4.99 -5.84 13.99
C CYS A 45 4.89 -7.17 13.21
N ILE A 46 3.84 -7.95 13.49
CA ILE A 46 3.54 -9.22 12.79
C ILE A 46 3.36 -9.07 11.27
N TYR A 47 3.17 -7.84 10.77
CA TYR A 47 3.04 -7.54 9.35
C TYR A 47 4.39 -7.21 8.67
N CYS A 48 5.47 -7.09 9.44
CA CYS A 48 6.79 -6.84 8.87
C CYS A 48 7.39 -8.14 8.33
N ASN A 49 7.92 -8.10 7.12
CA ASN A 49 8.90 -9.07 6.65
C ASN A 49 10.30 -8.74 7.23
N VAL A 50 11.34 -9.50 6.85
CA VAL A 50 12.72 -9.29 7.33
C VAL A 50 13.20 -7.84 7.16
N ARG A 51 12.81 -7.17 6.07
CA ARG A 51 13.20 -5.79 5.73
C ARG A 51 12.13 -4.73 6.07
N GLY A 52 11.02 -5.11 6.72
CA GLY A 52 9.89 -4.21 7.03
C GLY A 52 8.63 -4.54 6.24
N SER A 53 7.71 -3.58 6.10
CA SER A 53 6.48 -3.77 5.31
C SER A 53 6.59 -3.24 3.87
N GLY A 54 7.68 -2.57 3.54
CA GLY A 54 7.99 -2.14 2.18
C GLY A 54 8.56 -3.27 1.32
N THR A 55 8.84 -2.94 0.06
CA THR A 55 9.52 -3.85 -0.88
C THR A 55 10.99 -4.08 -0.53
N GLY A 56 11.58 -3.18 0.28
CA GLY A 56 13.00 -3.18 0.61
C GLY A 56 13.87 -2.66 -0.53
N LEU A 57 13.26 -2.06 -1.56
CA LEU A 57 13.92 -1.51 -2.74
C LEU A 57 14.02 0.02 -2.73
N GLY A 58 13.50 0.71 -1.69
CA GLY A 58 13.50 2.18 -1.61
C GLY A 58 14.87 2.87 -1.72
N LYS A 59 16.00 2.13 -1.64
CA LYS A 59 17.36 2.65 -1.85
C LYS A 59 17.95 2.39 -3.25
N THR A 60 17.35 1.53 -4.06
CA THR A 60 17.94 1.05 -5.32
C THR A 60 16.98 1.21 -6.50
N LEU A 61 15.70 0.96 -6.29
CA LEU A 61 14.63 1.10 -7.27
C LEU A 61 13.34 1.45 -6.51
N SER A 62 13.12 2.75 -6.31
CA SER A 62 11.81 3.29 -5.95
C SER A 62 11.08 3.63 -7.24
N ILE A 63 9.87 3.09 -7.44
CA ILE A 63 8.87 3.78 -8.28
C ILE A 63 8.37 4.98 -7.47
#